data_AF-A0A924RX83-F1
#
_entry.id   AF-A0A924RX83-F1
#
_cell.length_a   1.000
_cell.length_b   1.000
_cell.length_c   1.000
_cell.angle_alpha   90.00
_cell.angle_beta   90.00
_cell.angle_gamma   90.00
#
_symmetry.space_group_name_H-M   'P 1'
#
loop_
_entity.id
_entity.type
_entity.pdbx_description
1 polymer ?
#
loop_
_entity_poly.entity_id
_entity_poly.type
_entity_poly.pdbx_seq_one_letter_code
_entity_poly.pdbx_strand_id
1 'polypeptide(L)'
;MVSTFTKTKFKISFAYYIIFFLFFISINPINAQENLSPDEMLIKVRKLAFDDKNYLAAIALTKKALLKSPDYTDVEIFLGRLYNIFFKIGIFFSMLKLLTKNITSLEYFVS
;
A
#
# COMPACT_ATOMS: atom_id res chain seq x y z
N MET A 1 19.57 -49.12 -44.10
CA MET A 1 20.10 -47.77 -43.77
C MET A 1 19.02 -46.69 -43.57
N VAL A 2 17.72 -46.99 -43.66
CA VAL A 2 16.62 -46.01 -43.58
C VAL A 2 16.09 -45.79 -42.15
N SER A 3 16.26 -46.76 -41.24
CA SER A 3 15.67 -46.73 -39.88
C SER A 3 16.36 -45.79 -38.88
N THR A 4 17.57 -45.32 -39.17
CA THR A 4 18.29 -44.35 -38.31
C THR A 4 17.81 -42.92 -38.54
N PHE A 5 17.46 -42.57 -39.78
CA PHE A 5 16.98 -41.23 -40.13
C PHE A 5 15.62 -40.87 -39.52
N THR A 6 14.71 -41.84 -39.37
CA THR A 6 13.38 -41.62 -38.76
C THR A 6 13.48 -41.37 -37.26
N LYS A 7 14.38 -42.08 -36.56
CA LYS A 7 14.65 -41.88 -35.13
C LYS A 7 15.26 -40.50 -34.86
N THR A 8 16.11 -39.99 -35.75
CA THR A 8 16.72 -38.65 -35.62
C THR A 8 15.68 -37.54 -35.81
N LYS A 9 14.80 -37.65 -36.81
CA LYS A 9 13.69 -36.69 -37.01
C LYS A 9 12.71 -36.69 -35.83
N PHE A 10 12.43 -37.85 -35.24
CA PHE A 10 11.58 -37.97 -34.05
C PHE A 10 12.19 -37.26 -32.82
N LYS A 11 13.49 -37.42 -32.58
CA LYS A 11 14.20 -36.72 -31.48
C LYS A 11 14.20 -35.19 -31.65
N ILE A 12 14.38 -34.71 -32.89
CA ILE A 12 14.35 -33.28 -33.21
C ILE A 12 12.96 -32.71 -32.98
N SER A 13 11.91 -33.40 -33.42
CA SER A 13 10.52 -32.97 -33.19
C SER A 13 10.17 -32.97 -31.70
N PHE A 14 10.64 -33.97 -30.95
CA PHE A 14 10.47 -34.03 -29.49
C PHE A 14 11.18 -32.86 -28.77
N ALA A 15 12.36 -32.45 -29.23
CA ALA A 15 13.06 -31.29 -28.69
C ALA A 15 12.28 -29.98 -28.90
N TYR A 16 11.60 -29.80 -30.05
CA TYR A 16 10.73 -28.64 -30.28
C TYR A 16 9.52 -28.62 -29.34
N TYR A 17 8.92 -29.78 -29.04
CA TYR A 17 7.84 -29.87 -28.06
C TYR A 17 8.30 -29.52 -26.64
N ILE A 18 9.52 -29.92 -26.25
CA ILE A 18 10.11 -29.53 -24.96
C ILE A 18 10.35 -28.02 -24.89
N ILE A 19 10.90 -27.42 -25.95
CA ILE A 19 11.14 -25.98 -26.02
C ILE A 19 9.83 -25.19 -25.96
N PHE A 20 8.79 -25.67 -26.66
CA PHE A 20 7.46 -25.06 -26.63
C PHE A 20 6.81 -25.16 -25.24
N PHE A 21 6.96 -26.30 -24.56
CA PHE A 21 6.47 -26.49 -23.19
C PHE A 21 7.18 -25.59 -22.18
N LEU A 22 8.51 -25.41 -22.32
CA LEU A 22 9.30 -24.49 -21.49
C LEU A 22 8.87 -23.01 -21.69
N PHE A 23 8.49 -22.63 -22.91
CA PHE A 23 7.99 -21.28 -23.20
C PHE A 23 6.65 -21.00 -22.50
N PHE A 24 5.80 -22.01 -22.34
CA PHE A 24 4.50 -21.90 -21.68
C PHE A 24 4.59 -21.73 -20.15
N ILE A 25 5.68 -22.20 -19.51
CA ILE A 25 5.88 -22.03 -18.07
C ILE A 25 6.20 -20.57 -17.71
N SER A 26 6.79 -19.82 -18.64
CA SER A 26 7.24 -18.43 -18.44
C SER A 26 6.13 -17.36 -18.50
N ILE A 27 4.91 -17.72 -18.91
CA ILE A 27 3.77 -16.77 -19.02
C ILE A 27 2.89 -16.74 -17.77
N ASN A 28 3.28 -17.39 -16.69
CA ASN A 28 2.58 -17.23 -15.41
C ASN A 28 2.87 -15.83 -14.85
N PRO A 29 1.85 -14.97 -14.60
CA PRO A 29 2.07 -13.71 -13.91
C PRO A 29 2.56 -14.02 -12.48
N ILE A 30 3.82 -13.71 -12.23
CA ILE A 30 4.45 -13.79 -10.92
C ILE A 30 3.85 -12.66 -10.05
N ASN A 31 2.70 -12.91 -9.42
CA ASN A 31 2.12 -12.02 -8.40
C ASN A 31 2.78 -12.26 -7.03
N ALA A 32 4.11 -12.31 -6.96
CA ALA A 32 4.83 -12.80 -5.79
C ALA A 32 4.90 -11.83 -4.59
N GLN A 33 4.52 -10.55 -4.69
CA GLN A 33 4.64 -9.61 -3.56
C GLN A 33 3.52 -8.57 -3.43
N GLU A 34 2.25 -8.90 -3.68
CA GLU A 34 1.16 -8.03 -3.20
C GLU A 34 0.88 -8.20 -1.69
N ASN A 35 1.61 -9.09 -1.03
CA ASN A 35 1.52 -9.29 0.40
C ASN A 35 2.60 -8.48 1.14
N LEU A 36 2.51 -7.14 1.11
CA LEU A 36 3.29 -6.29 2.01
C LEU A 36 3.14 -6.82 3.45
N SER A 37 4.25 -6.98 4.17
CA SER A 37 4.18 -7.36 5.58
C SER A 37 3.53 -6.22 6.39
N PRO A 38 2.91 -6.51 7.54
CA PRO A 38 2.36 -5.46 8.40
C PRO A 38 3.39 -4.38 8.79
N ASP A 39 4.65 -4.77 8.93
CA ASP A 39 5.75 -3.86 9.27
C ASP A 39 6.07 -2.90 8.12
N GLU A 40 6.11 -3.42 6.90
CA GLU A 40 6.30 -2.61 5.69
C GLU A 40 5.12 -1.66 5.46
N MET A 41 3.89 -2.12 5.78
CA MET A 41 2.72 -1.24 5.78
C MET A 41 2.89 -0.12 6.80
N LEU A 42 3.35 -0.41 8.03
CA LEU A 42 3.60 0.62 9.05
C LEU A 42 4.69 1.63 8.65
N ILE A 43 5.73 1.21 7.92
CA ILE A 43 6.74 2.13 7.37
C ILE A 43 6.07 3.12 6.41
N LYS A 44 5.25 2.62 5.48
CA LYS A 44 4.49 3.47 4.54
C LYS A 44 3.49 4.37 5.25
N VAL A 45 2.79 3.86 6.27
CA VAL A 45 1.88 4.65 7.10
C VAL A 45 2.62 5.81 7.75
N ARG A 46 3.78 5.56 8.37
CA ARG A 46 4.58 6.61 9.01
C ARG A 46 4.99 7.69 8.02
N LYS A 47 5.42 7.30 6.83
CA LYS A 47 5.74 8.23 5.74
C LYS A 47 4.53 9.12 5.39
N LEU A 48 3.36 8.49 5.14
CA LEU A 48 2.13 9.22 4.84
C LEU A 48 1.71 10.18 5.96
N ALA A 49 1.86 9.77 7.22
CA ALA A 49 1.43 10.54 8.37
C ALA A 49 2.36 11.73 8.68
N PHE A 50 3.67 11.52 8.62
CA PHE A 50 4.65 12.48 9.13
C PHE A 50 5.33 13.29 8.02
N ASP A 51 5.64 12.66 6.89
CA ASP A 51 6.30 13.33 5.76
C ASP A 51 5.24 14.03 4.91
N ASP A 52 4.23 13.27 4.47
CA ASP A 52 3.19 13.77 3.56
C ASP A 52 2.06 14.51 4.31
N LYS A 53 2.04 14.43 5.65
CA LYS A 53 0.99 15.00 6.53
C LYS A 53 -0.44 14.58 6.13
N ASN A 54 -0.56 13.44 5.45
CA ASN A 54 -1.82 12.89 4.97
C ASN A 54 -2.37 11.86 5.96
N TYR A 55 -2.87 12.37 7.08
CA TYR A 55 -3.40 11.56 8.18
C TYR A 55 -4.59 10.68 7.75
N LEU A 56 -5.42 11.12 6.80
CA LEU A 56 -6.55 10.33 6.30
C LEU A 56 -6.09 9.10 5.54
N ALA A 57 -5.11 9.27 4.63
CA ALA A 57 -4.51 8.15 3.91
C ALA A 57 -3.77 7.21 4.86
N ALA A 58 -3.05 7.76 5.85
CA ALA A 58 -2.36 6.96 6.87
C ALA A 58 -3.36 6.12 7.69
N ILE A 59 -4.48 6.69 8.14
CA ILE A 59 -5.54 5.96 8.87
C ILE A 59 -6.12 4.84 8.00
N ALA A 60 -6.45 5.12 6.73
CA ALA A 60 -6.99 4.13 5.82
C ALA A 60 -6.03 2.96 5.58
N LEU A 61 -4.74 3.25 5.39
CA LEU A 61 -3.70 2.23 5.21
C LEU A 61 -3.47 1.41 6.49
N THR A 62 -3.48 2.06 7.66
CA THR A 62 -3.33 1.39 8.97
C THR A 62 -4.48 0.42 9.22
N LYS A 63 -5.72 0.80 8.87
CA LYS A 63 -6.88 -0.11 8.94
C LYS A 63 -6.72 -1.33 8.04
N LYS A 64 -6.18 -1.15 6.83
CA LYS A 64 -5.88 -2.29 5.93
C LYS A 64 -4.83 -3.22 6.54
N ALA A 65 -3.81 -2.68 7.19
CA ALA A 65 -2.82 -3.48 7.92
C ALA A 65 -3.45 -4.28 9.07
N LEU A 66 -4.37 -3.67 9.83
CA LEU A 66 -5.11 -4.32 10.91
C LEU A 66 -6.01 -5.46 10.41
N LEU A 67 -6.67 -5.29 9.27
CA LEU A 67 -7.48 -6.35 8.65
C LEU A 67 -6.64 -7.58 8.26
N LYS A 68 -5.37 -7.37 7.90
CA LYS A 68 -4.45 -8.44 7.54
C LYS A 68 -3.83 -9.11 8.78
N SER A 69 -3.68 -8.37 9.87
CA SER A 69 -3.08 -8.84 11.11
C SER A 69 -3.83 -8.26 12.31
N PRO A 70 -4.99 -8.85 12.67
CA PRO A 70 -5.84 -8.33 13.74
C PRO A 70 -5.18 -8.36 15.11
N ASP A 71 -4.28 -9.32 15.35
CA ASP A 71 -3.58 -9.48 16.63
C ASP A 71 -2.31 -8.63 16.73
N TYR A 72 -2.04 -7.76 15.74
CA TYR A 72 -0.82 -6.96 15.73
C TYR A 72 -0.99 -5.68 16.56
N THR A 73 -0.77 -5.82 17.87
CA THR A 73 -0.97 -4.77 18.89
C THR A 73 -0.29 -3.44 18.54
N ASP A 74 0.90 -3.46 17.93
CA ASP A 74 1.62 -2.24 17.55
C ASP A 74 0.84 -1.40 16.51
N VAL A 75 0.19 -2.06 15.54
CA VAL A 75 -0.63 -1.38 14.52
C VAL A 75 -1.87 -0.76 15.18
N GLU A 76 -2.46 -1.44 16.15
CA GLU A 76 -3.63 -0.94 16.88
C GLU A 76 -3.29 0.29 17.73
N ILE A 77 -2.20 0.23 18.50
CA ILE A 77 -1.68 1.37 19.27
C ILE A 77 -1.36 2.53 18.32
N PHE A 78 -0.74 2.23 17.18
CA PHE A 78 -0.40 3.25 16.19
C PHE A 78 -1.64 3.91 15.59
N LEU A 79 -2.69 3.15 15.31
CA LEU A 79 -3.98 3.68 14.85
C LEU A 79 -4.62 4.62 15.88
N GLY A 80 -4.56 4.28 17.17
CA GLY A 80 -5.02 5.15 18.26
C GLY A 80 -4.27 6.49 18.29
N ARG A 81 -2.95 6.46 18.12
CA ARG A 81 -2.11 7.68 18.07
C ARG A 81 -2.44 8.56 16.86
N LEU A 82 -2.67 7.95 15.69
CA LEU A 82 -3.09 8.67 14.49
C LEU A 82 -4.41 9.42 14.72
N TYR A 83 -5.41 8.76 15.32
CA TYR A 83 -6.68 9.39 15.61
C TYR A 83 -6.57 10.57 16.57
N ASN A 84 -5.76 10.45 17.62
CA ASN A 84 -5.54 11.54 18.56
C ASN A 84 -4.91 12.77 17.89
N ILE A 85 -3.90 12.55 17.04
CA ILE A 85 -3.25 13.64 16.29
C ILE A 85 -4.26 14.30 15.33
N PHE A 86 -4.99 13.49 14.57
CA PHE A 86 -5.99 13.99 13.62
C PHE A 86 -7.08 14.82 14.33
N PHE A 87 -7.58 14.35 15.47
CA PHE A 87 -8.56 15.06 16.28
C PHE A 87 -8.03 16.39 16.82
N LYS A 88 -6.81 16.39 17.39
CA LYS A 88 -6.19 17.62 17.90
C LYS A 88 -5.97 18.66 16.81
N ILE A 89 -5.57 18.22 15.61
CA ILE A 89 -5.44 19.08 14.43
C ILE A 89 -6.78 19.68 14.02
N GLY A 90 -7.85 18.87 13.99
CA GLY A 90 -9.20 19.35 13.68
C GLY A 90 -9.70 20.41 14.69
N ILE A 91 -9.46 20.17 15.97
CA ILE A 91 -9.78 21.15 17.03
C ILE A 91 -9.00 22.45 16.82
N PHE A 92 -7.69 22.35 16.57
CA PHE A 92 -6.85 23.51 16.36
C PHE A 92 -7.35 24.37 15.19
N PHE A 93 -7.67 23.76 14.05
CA PHE A 93 -8.22 24.50 12.91
C PHE A 93 -9.59 25.13 13.22
N SER A 94 -10.41 24.45 14.01
CA SER A 94 -11.71 24.98 14.45
C SER A 94 -11.56 26.20 15.34
N MET A 95 -10.65 26.15 16.33
CA MET A 95 -10.34 27.30 17.18
C MET A 95 -9.69 28.44 16.39
N LEU A 96 -8.77 28.15 15.47
CA LEU A 96 -8.15 29.16 14.62
C LEU A 96 -9.21 29.90 13.79
N LYS A 97 -10.18 29.17 13.23
CA LYS A 97 -11.29 29.76 12.46
C LYS A 97 -12.21 30.65 13.31
N LEU A 98 -12.42 30.29 14.58
CA LEU A 98 -13.20 31.11 15.51
C LEU A 98 -12.46 32.40 15.88
N LEU A 99 -11.15 32.31 16.13
CA LEU A 99 -10.30 33.46 16.44
C LEU A 99 -10.24 34.44 15.27
N THR A 100 -10.03 33.96 14.04
CA THR A 100 -9.96 34.84 12.85
C THR A 100 -11.28 35.55 12.58
N LYS A 101 -12.42 34.86 12.75
CA LYS A 101 -13.75 35.47 12.61
C LYS A 101 -14.00 36.55 13.67
N ASN A 102 -13.53 36.35 14.90
CA ASN A 102 -13.74 37.31 15.99
C ASN A 102 -12.89 38.58 15.79
N ILE A 103 -11.64 38.43 15.34
CA ILE A 103 -10.75 39.57 15.06
C ILE A 103 -11.32 40.46 13.94
N THR A 104 -11.80 39.87 12.85
CA THR A 104 -12.42 40.65 11.76
C THR A 104 -13.70 41.36 12.21
N SER A 105 -14.50 40.76 13.10
CA SER A 105 -15.65 41.46 13.68
C SER A 105 -15.26 42.61 14.62
N LEU A 106 -14.14 42.52 15.33
CA LEU A 106 -13.68 43.58 16.24
C LEU A 106 -13.11 44.79 15.47
N GLU A 107 -12.43 44.58 14.35
CA GLU A 107 -11.97 45.69 13.49
C GLU A 107 -13.15 46.49 12.90
N TYR A 108 -14.24 45.83 12.53
CA TYR A 108 -15.47 46.49 12.05
C TYR A 108 -16.22 47.30 13.13
N PHE A 109 -16.01 47.02 14.41
CA PHE A 109 -16.64 47.74 15.52
C PHE A 109 -15.82 48.94 16.02
N VAL A 110 -14.55 49.06 15.62
CA VAL A 110 -13.63 50.12 16.05
C VAL A 110 -13.44 51.20 14.96
N SER A 111 -13.93 50.96 13.73
CA SER A 111 -14.02 51.93 12.62
C SER A 111 -15.37 52.64 12.58
#